data_AF-A0A7V5R2F7-F1
#
_entry.id   AF-A0A7V5R2F7-F1
#
_cell.length_a   1.000
_cell.length_b   1.000
_cell.length_c   1.000
_cell.angle_alpha   90.00
_cell.angle_beta   90.00
_cell.angle_gamma   90.00
#
_symmetry.space_group_name_H-M   'P 1'
#
loop_
_entity.id
_entity.type
_entity.pdbx_description
1 polymer ?
#
loop_
_entity_poly.entity_id
_entity_poly.type
_entity_poly.pdbx_seq_one_letter_code
_entity_poly.pdbx_strand_id
1 'polypeptide(L)'
;MKNLKSLILLLLIINLLACSSTPTSPNQVDDKAELDQLSTADNHRLTVGEYLILREYKLPIPSIGTERRHISRQLGDTKARIIRSDARVLALHVRKRDKETRKKTVLFKVSYYFKNNRLIKGPTITVPN
;
A
#
# COMPACT_ATOMS: atom_id res chain seq x y z
N MET A 1 53.14 -27.67 -27.15
CA MET A 1 53.09 -26.45 -26.31
C MET A 1 52.27 -25.37 -27.01
N LYS A 2 51.47 -24.65 -26.23
CA LYS A 2 50.89 -23.30 -26.50
C LYS A 2 49.62 -23.21 -27.37
N ASN A 3 48.49 -23.30 -26.63
CA ASN A 3 47.44 -22.29 -26.51
C ASN A 3 46.75 -21.77 -27.78
N LEU A 4 45.63 -22.42 -28.14
CA LEU A 4 44.63 -21.86 -29.06
C LEU A 4 43.19 -21.98 -28.49
N LYS A 5 43.04 -21.89 -27.17
CA LYS A 5 41.72 -21.95 -26.49
C LYS A 5 41.15 -20.60 -26.08
N SER A 6 41.81 -19.49 -26.43
CA SER A 6 41.43 -18.16 -25.93
C SER A 6 40.98 -17.21 -27.04
N LEU A 7 40.17 -17.70 -27.98
CA LEU A 7 39.54 -16.87 -29.02
C LEU A 7 38.07 -17.22 -29.24
N ILE A 8 37.36 -17.68 -28.20
CA ILE A 8 35.91 -17.97 -28.23
C ILE A 8 35.14 -17.16 -27.16
N LEU A 9 35.83 -16.36 -26.35
CA LEU A 9 35.18 -15.58 -25.28
C LEU A 9 34.75 -14.16 -25.70
N LEU A 10 34.72 -13.84 -27.00
CA LEU A 10 34.47 -12.47 -27.47
C LEU A 10 33.31 -12.33 -28.48
N LEU A 11 32.32 -13.23 -28.43
CA LEU A 11 31.14 -13.18 -29.33
C LEU A 11 29.79 -13.16 -28.60
N LEU A 12 29.77 -13.01 -27.27
CA LEU A 12 28.55 -12.99 -26.46
C LEU A 12 28.00 -11.59 -26.16
N ILE A 13 28.70 -10.51 -26.54
CA ILE A 13 28.34 -9.14 -26.14
C ILE A 13 27.55 -8.38 -27.25
N ILE A 14 27.45 -8.93 -28.46
CA ILE A 14 26.79 -8.24 -29.59
C ILE A 14 25.27 -8.49 -29.64
N ASN A 15 24.71 -9.33 -28.76
CA ASN A 15 23.27 -9.60 -28.70
C ASN A 15 22.46 -8.56 -27.89
N LEU A 16 23.04 -7.39 -27.60
CA LEU A 16 22.38 -6.31 -26.86
C LEU A 16 21.98 -5.10 -27.71
N LEU A 17 22.04 -5.19 -29.04
CA LEU A 17 21.50 -4.15 -29.92
C LEU A 17 20.36 -4.69 -30.79
N ALA A 18 19.19 -4.07 -30.58
CA ALA A 18 17.98 -4.09 -31.43
C ALA A 18 16.95 -5.21 -31.20
N CYS A 19 15.95 -4.90 -30.37
CA CYS A 19 14.51 -4.88 -30.69
C CYS A 19 13.74 -4.88 -29.36
N SER A 20 12.85 -3.95 -29.04
CA SER A 20 11.80 -3.42 -29.90
C SER A 20 11.26 -2.10 -29.36
N SER A 21 11.10 -1.13 -30.25
CA SER A 21 10.28 0.07 -30.09
C SER A 21 8.83 -0.21 -30.49
N THR A 22 7.87 0.16 -29.64
CA THR A 22 6.51 0.70 -29.96
C THR A 22 5.68 0.82 -28.67
N PRO A 23 4.65 1.67 -28.60
CA PRO A 23 4.62 3.12 -28.72
C PRO A 23 4.22 3.79 -27.38
N THR A 24 4.44 5.09 -27.27
CA THR A 24 3.96 5.96 -26.19
C THR A 24 2.45 5.80 -25.99
N SER A 25 2.06 5.23 -24.84
CA SER A 25 0.73 5.47 -24.27
C SER A 25 0.86 6.67 -23.32
N PRO A 26 0.27 7.83 -23.62
CA PRO A 26 0.16 8.89 -22.64
C PRO A 26 -0.84 8.41 -21.57
N ASN A 27 -0.58 8.72 -20.29
CA ASN A 27 -1.38 8.34 -19.12
C ASN A 27 -0.97 7.08 -18.33
N GLN A 28 0.32 6.87 -18.09
CA GLN A 28 0.70 6.35 -16.77
C GLN A 28 1.24 7.51 -15.94
N VAL A 29 0.32 8.25 -15.34
CA VAL A 29 0.60 8.99 -14.11
C VAL A 29 0.95 7.92 -13.07
N ASP A 30 2.21 7.52 -13.08
CA ASP A 30 3.09 7.47 -11.93
C ASP A 30 2.51 6.97 -10.59
N ASP A 31 1.75 5.88 -10.59
CA ASP A 31 1.45 5.09 -9.39
C ASP A 31 2.71 4.67 -8.59
N LYS A 32 3.88 4.71 -9.23
CA LYS A 32 5.19 4.47 -8.60
C LYS A 32 5.78 5.75 -8.00
N ALA A 33 5.74 6.88 -8.71
CA ALA A 33 6.25 8.13 -8.16
C ALA A 33 5.37 8.64 -7.00
N GLU A 34 4.05 8.44 -7.03
CA GLU A 34 3.19 8.76 -5.88
C GLU A 34 3.55 7.92 -4.66
N LEU A 35 3.85 6.63 -4.81
CA LEU A 35 4.16 5.76 -3.67
C LEU A 35 5.56 6.02 -3.07
N ASP A 36 6.54 6.35 -3.91
CA ASP A 36 7.88 6.70 -3.44
C ASP A 36 7.91 8.08 -2.78
N GLN A 37 7.12 9.05 -3.30
CA GLN A 37 6.87 10.33 -2.62
C GLN A 37 6.08 10.17 -1.31
N LEU A 38 5.12 9.24 -1.23
CA LEU A 38 4.40 8.92 0.00
C LEU A 38 5.30 8.30 1.10
N SER A 39 6.49 7.81 0.75
CA SER A 39 7.46 7.28 1.72
C SER A 39 8.41 8.34 2.30
N THR A 40 8.59 9.45 1.59
CA THR A 40 9.44 10.58 1.99
C THR A 40 8.64 11.78 2.50
N ALA A 41 7.37 11.90 2.10
CA ALA A 41 6.46 12.95 2.56
C ALA A 41 5.53 12.41 3.67
N ASP A 42 5.73 12.97 4.86
CA ASP A 42 4.87 12.95 6.03
C ASP A 42 4.61 11.60 6.73
N ASN A 43 5.28 11.47 7.88
CA ASN A 43 4.73 10.81 9.06
C ASN A 43 3.39 11.47 9.40
N HIS A 44 2.30 11.03 8.77
CA HIS A 44 0.96 11.50 9.09
C HIS A 44 0.72 11.28 10.58
N ARG A 45 0.87 12.35 11.37
CA ARG A 45 0.60 12.36 12.80
C ARG A 45 -0.91 12.39 12.94
N LEU A 46 -1.45 11.34 13.54
CA LEU A 46 -2.85 11.31 13.93
C LEU A 46 -3.15 12.53 14.79
N THR A 47 -4.19 13.26 14.43
CA THR A 47 -4.78 14.25 15.33
C THR A 47 -5.32 13.53 16.58
N VAL A 48 -5.50 14.28 17.68
CA VAL A 48 -6.10 13.73 18.91
C VAL A 48 -7.47 13.10 18.61
N GLY A 49 -8.28 13.73 17.76
CA GLY A 49 -9.59 13.23 17.35
C GLY A 49 -9.51 11.89 16.61
N GLU A 50 -8.62 11.78 15.62
CA GLU A 50 -8.44 10.53 14.87
C GLU A 50 -7.95 9.39 15.76
N TYR A 51 -7.01 9.68 16.67
CA TYR A 51 -6.54 8.71 17.66
C TYR A 51 -7.68 8.18 18.53
N LEU A 52 -8.54 9.07 19.05
CA LEU A 52 -9.69 8.69 19.87
C LEU A 52 -10.69 7.83 19.09
N ILE A 53 -10.98 8.19 17.84
CA ILE A 53 -11.86 7.41 16.96
C ILE A 53 -11.28 6.01 16.74
N LEU A 54 -10.00 5.88 16.36
CA LEU A 54 -9.39 4.57 16.14
C LEU A 54 -9.48 3.70 17.39
N ARG A 55 -9.26 4.27 18.58
CA ARG A 55 -9.38 3.57 19.86
C ARG A 55 -10.81 3.13 20.16
N GLU A 56 -11.80 4.00 19.95
CA GLU A 56 -13.23 3.70 20.16
C GLU A 56 -13.67 2.47 19.35
N TYR A 57 -13.20 2.38 18.11
CA TYR A 57 -13.54 1.27 17.20
C TYR A 57 -12.54 0.12 17.24
N LYS A 58 -11.61 0.13 18.21
CA LYS A 58 -10.56 -0.87 18.43
C LYS A 58 -9.68 -1.13 17.18
N LEU A 59 -9.50 -0.12 16.35
CA LEU A 59 -8.66 -0.20 15.15
C LEU A 59 -7.18 -0.11 15.52
N PRO A 60 -6.30 -0.90 14.89
CA PRO A 60 -4.90 -0.91 15.23
C PRO A 60 -4.21 0.39 14.81
N ILE A 61 -3.31 0.86 15.67
CA ILE A 61 -2.44 2.02 15.47
C ILE A 61 -0.99 1.53 15.47
N PRO A 62 -0.56 0.79 14.42
CA PRO A 62 0.77 0.24 14.31
C PRO A 62 1.82 1.33 14.08
N SER A 63 3.05 1.09 14.52
CA SER A 63 4.21 1.90 14.12
C SER A 63 4.58 1.64 12.65
N ILE A 64 5.18 2.63 12.00
CA ILE A 64 5.80 2.46 10.68
C ILE A 64 6.79 1.29 10.71
N GLY A 65 6.86 0.50 9.63
CA GLY A 65 7.65 -0.71 9.54
C GLY A 65 6.95 -1.99 10.03
N THR A 66 5.80 -1.87 10.71
CA THR A 66 4.99 -3.04 11.14
C THR A 66 4.55 -3.85 9.91
N GLU A 67 4.65 -5.18 9.99
CA GLU A 67 4.30 -6.02 8.85
C GLU A 67 2.78 -6.09 8.64
N ARG A 68 2.38 -6.15 7.37
CA ARG A 68 0.98 -6.25 6.94
C ARG A 68 0.24 -7.39 7.64
N ARG A 69 0.88 -8.57 7.79
CA ARG A 69 0.26 -9.73 8.45
C ARG A 69 -0.15 -9.45 9.90
N HIS A 70 0.62 -8.65 10.64
CA HIS A 70 0.31 -8.32 12.03
C HIS A 70 -0.89 -7.39 12.10
N ILE A 71 -0.93 -6.37 11.22
CA ILE A 71 -2.05 -5.43 11.13
C ILE A 71 -3.32 -6.16 10.70
N SER A 72 -3.25 -7.01 9.66
CA SER A 72 -4.39 -7.81 9.21
C SER A 72 -4.93 -8.75 10.28
N ARG A 73 -4.05 -9.34 11.11
CA ARG A 73 -4.47 -10.17 12.25
C ARG A 73 -5.25 -9.34 13.28
N GLN A 74 -4.71 -8.20 13.70
CA GLN A 74 -5.38 -7.30 14.65
C GLN A 74 -6.74 -6.81 14.12
N LEU A 75 -6.86 -6.61 12.81
CA LEU A 75 -8.10 -6.18 12.18
C LEU A 75 -9.20 -7.25 12.19
N GLY A 76 -8.83 -8.53 12.25
CA GLY A 76 -9.77 -9.64 12.36
C GLY A 76 -10.67 -9.56 13.59
N ASP A 77 -10.22 -8.89 14.65
CA ASP A 77 -10.93 -8.74 15.92
C ASP A 77 -11.77 -7.45 16.00
N THR A 78 -11.84 -6.67 14.91
CA THR A 78 -12.49 -5.36 14.90
C THR A 78 -13.87 -5.40 14.23
N LYS A 79 -14.68 -4.35 14.46
CA LYS A 79 -15.97 -4.16 13.76
C LYS A 79 -15.80 -3.58 12.35
N ALA A 80 -14.57 -3.35 11.91
CA ALA A 80 -14.30 -2.76 10.61
C ALA A 80 -14.39 -3.82 9.51
N ARG A 81 -14.95 -3.45 8.37
CA ARG A 81 -15.05 -4.33 7.21
C ARG A 81 -13.97 -3.97 6.20
N ILE A 82 -13.14 -4.95 5.83
CA ILE A 82 -12.18 -4.81 4.74
C ILE A 82 -12.93 -4.60 3.42
N ILE A 83 -12.56 -3.54 2.70
CA ILE A 83 -13.10 -3.20 1.38
C ILE A 83 -12.05 -3.33 0.27
N ARG A 84 -10.77 -3.22 0.62
CA ARG A 84 -9.64 -3.42 -0.30
C ARG A 84 -8.48 -4.02 0.48
N SER A 85 -7.87 -5.07 -0.07
CA SER A 85 -6.71 -5.72 0.54
C SER A 85 -5.80 -6.24 -0.56
N ASP A 86 -4.92 -5.37 -1.04
CA ASP A 86 -3.88 -5.74 -2.01
C ASP A 86 -2.48 -5.60 -1.37
N ALA A 87 -1.43 -5.84 -2.15
CA ALA A 87 -0.05 -5.80 -1.65
C ALA A 87 0.38 -4.42 -1.12
N ARG A 88 -0.24 -3.33 -1.61
CA ARG A 88 0.13 -1.94 -1.31
C ARG A 88 -0.84 -1.28 -0.34
N VAL A 89 -2.10 -1.69 -0.30
CA VAL A 89 -3.15 -0.99 0.46
C VAL A 89 -4.06 -1.98 1.19
N LEU A 90 -4.37 -1.66 2.43
CA LEU A 90 -5.46 -2.24 3.19
C LEU A 90 -6.44 -1.13 3.56
N ALA A 91 -7.64 -1.15 2.99
CA ALA A 91 -8.69 -0.18 3.26
C ALA A 91 -9.89 -0.85 3.93
N LEU A 92 -10.48 -0.13 4.88
CA LEU A 92 -11.53 -0.59 5.77
C LEU A 92 -12.66 0.43 5.82
N HIS A 93 -13.89 -0.03 5.99
CA HIS A 93 -15.01 0.82 6.41
C HIS A 93 -15.44 0.47 7.83
N VAL A 94 -15.64 1.50 8.64
CA VAL A 94 -16.41 1.39 9.88
C VAL A 94 -17.84 1.81 9.57
N ARG A 95 -18.81 0.96 9.95
CA ARG A 95 -20.24 1.21 9.68
C ARG A 95 -21.01 1.32 10.98
N LYS A 96 -21.94 2.25 11.04
CA LYS A 96 -22.97 2.32 12.09
C LYS A 96 -24.28 1.80 11.52
N ARG A 97 -24.99 1.01 12.32
CA ARG A 97 -26.36 0.64 12.01
C ARG A 97 -27.27 1.65 12.68
N ASP A 98 -28.07 2.34 11.88
CA ASP A 98 -29.12 3.19 12.39
C ASP A 98 -30.17 2.35 13.12
N LYS A 99 -30.61 2.79 14.31
CA LYS A 99 -31.50 1.99 15.16
C LYS A 99 -32.91 1.91 14.61
N GLU A 100 -33.37 2.99 13.98
CA GLU A 100 -34.74 3.18 13.50
C GLU A 100 -34.93 2.57 12.11
N THR A 101 -34.09 2.96 11.16
CA THR A 101 -34.16 2.54 9.76
C THR A 101 -33.48 1.21 9.47
N ARG A 102 -32.72 0.67 10.45
CA ARG A 102 -31.83 -0.50 10.31
C ARG A 102 -30.77 -0.38 9.21
N LYS A 103 -30.68 0.75 8.51
CA LYS A 103 -29.71 0.99 7.42
C LYS A 103 -28.29 1.07 7.98
N LYS A 104 -27.33 0.57 7.20
CA LYS A 104 -25.90 0.64 7.55
C LYS A 104 -25.28 1.83 6.82
N THR A 105 -24.82 2.81 7.58
CA THR A 105 -24.11 3.98 7.05
C THR A 105 -22.62 3.84 7.34
N VAL A 106 -21.79 4.19 6.36
CA VAL A 106 -20.33 4.26 6.56
C VAL A 106 -20.04 5.51 7.37
N LEU A 107 -19.40 5.36 8.53
CA LEU A 107 -18.98 6.50 9.33
C LEU A 107 -17.70 7.12 8.77
N PHE A 108 -16.71 6.27 8.52
CA PHE A 108 -15.41 6.67 8.00
C PHE A 108 -14.71 5.46 7.37
N LYS A 109 -13.71 5.76 6.54
CA LYS A 109 -12.81 4.78 5.96
C LYS A 109 -11.44 4.92 6.61
N VAL A 110 -10.77 3.80 6.82
CA VAL A 110 -9.39 3.76 7.33
C VAL A 110 -8.51 3.02 6.33
N SER A 111 -7.38 3.61 5.99
CA SER A 111 -6.41 3.03 5.06
C SER A 111 -5.03 2.87 5.70
N TYR A 112 -4.38 1.76 5.36
CA TYR A 112 -2.97 1.46 5.66
C TYR A 112 -2.24 1.20 4.34
N TYR A 113 -1.05 1.76 4.20
CA TYR A 113 -0.24 1.68 2.99
C TYR A 113 1.07 0.96 3.26
N PHE A 114 1.47 0.10 2.32
CA PHE A 114 2.55 -0.86 2.48
C PHE A 114 3.55 -0.79 1.33
N LYS A 115 4.83 -0.99 1.67
CA LYS A 115 5.92 -1.27 0.73
C LYS A 115 6.69 -2.47 1.27
N ASN A 116 6.96 -3.47 0.43
CA ASN A 116 7.63 -4.71 0.83
C ASN A 116 6.98 -5.37 2.06
N ASN A 117 5.65 -5.44 2.09
CA ASN A 117 4.84 -5.95 3.21
C ASN A 117 4.99 -5.21 4.55
N ARG A 118 5.66 -4.06 4.58
CA ARG A 118 5.82 -3.22 5.78
C ARG A 118 5.03 -1.92 5.64
N LEU A 119 4.43 -1.48 6.74
CA LEU A 119 3.68 -0.24 6.80
C LEU A 119 4.59 0.94 6.50
N ILE A 120 4.22 1.76 5.53
CA ILE A 120 4.90 3.02 5.21
C ILE A 120 4.06 4.24 5.60
N LYS A 121 2.72 4.09 5.66
CA LYS A 121 1.80 5.17 6.01
C LYS A 121 0.49 4.63 6.55
N GLY A 122 -0.10 5.35 7.49
CA GLY A 122 -1.40 5.07 8.09
C GLY A 122 -1.31 4.74 9.58
N PRO A 123 -2.46 4.54 10.26
CA PRO A 123 -3.81 4.63 9.72
C PRO A 123 -4.17 6.05 9.24
N THR A 124 -4.86 6.17 8.10
CA THR A 124 -5.40 7.45 7.59
C THR A 124 -6.92 7.37 7.58
N ILE A 125 -7.59 8.36 8.17
CA ILE A 125 -9.06 8.42 8.26
C ILE A 125 -9.61 9.33 7.17
N THR A 126 -10.67 8.89 6.50
CA THR A 126 -11.44 9.73 5.57
C THR A 126 -12.92 9.60 5.87
N VAL A 127 -13.63 10.73 5.92
CA VAL A 127 -15.08 10.77 6.08
C VAL A 127 -15.68 10.83 4.68
N PRO A 128 -16.63 9.94 4.33
CA PRO A 128 -17.36 10.07 3.07
C PRO A 128 -18.19 11.36 3.07
N ASN A 129 -18.03 12.18 2.04
CA ASN A 129 -18.89 13.34 1.77
C ASN A 129 -20.33 12.91 1.47
#